data_AF-A0A371IZF1-F1
#
_entry.id   AF-A0A371IZF1-F1
#
_cell.length_a   1.000
_cell.length_b   1.000
_cell.length_c   1.000
_cell.angle_alpha   90.00
_cell.angle_beta   90.00
_cell.angle_gamma   90.00
#
_symmetry.space_group_name_H-M   'P 1'
#
loop_
_entity.id
_entity.type
_entity.pdbx_description
1 polymer ?
#
loop_
_entity_poly.entity_id
_entity_poly.type
_entity_poly.pdbx_seq_one_letter_code
_entity_poly.pdbx_strand_id
1 'polypeptide(L)'
;MVKVYVEKLKKLMEERNIFAYIIPSSDYHQSEYVGDFFKSRAFMSGFTGSAGVLVVTKDEAGLWTDGRYFIQAADELKDSGIKLFKMGEEGVPTVEQYLIDVVPENSTIGFDGKVISAKEGINWEYKLKSKNIRIEYTEDLIDSIWENRPEIANEKAFLLDVKYAGESFSSKLSRLRDSMKENKATTHILATLDDIAWLFNIRGGDVKHNPVVLSYAVITLDSVDLFVDENKLNDEIKSELNKENVQIKPYYEVYEFVKAIDEKEVVLLDPSKVNYAIYNNIPKSVSKVEKTNPTVMFKAIKNKVELENIRNSHIKDGVAVTKFMYWLKTNVGKIDITELSASDKIEAFRKEQEGFLDISFGTIAGYREHAAMMHYSATEESAYKLEPKDLLLVDSGGQYYDGTTDITRTFALGEISDELKLHFTTVARGMIKLSMAKFLYGCRGYNLDILARGPLWDLDLDYKCGTGHGIGFVLNVHEAPNGFRWKVVADRDDSCIIEEGMVTTNEPGVYVEGSHGIRIENELIARKSTKNEYGQYMEFEAVTLAPIDLDAIDPIIMENKEKEYLNNYHKVVYDKISPFLSEEEREWLKEYTRAI
;
A
#
# COMPACT_ATOMS: atom_id res chain seq x y z
N MET A 1 -18.43 6.14 25.48
CA MET A 1 -18.14 7.31 24.62
C MET A 1 -18.75 7.12 23.23
N VAL A 2 -18.37 6.05 22.51
CA VAL A 2 -18.91 5.67 21.17
C VAL A 2 -20.44 5.78 21.04
N LYS A 3 -21.21 5.23 21.98
CA LYS A 3 -22.68 5.32 21.98
C LYS A 3 -23.21 6.76 21.88
N VAL A 4 -22.55 7.72 22.52
CA VAL A 4 -22.96 9.13 22.49
C VAL A 4 -22.76 9.73 21.10
N TYR A 5 -21.66 9.37 20.42
CA TYR A 5 -21.40 9.84 19.06
C TYR A 5 -22.39 9.26 18.05
N VAL A 6 -22.68 7.96 18.14
CA VAL A 6 -23.69 7.32 17.28
C VAL A 6 -25.07 7.97 17.46
N GLU A 7 -25.48 8.27 18.69
CA GLU A 7 -26.76 8.95 18.95
C GLU A 7 -26.78 10.41 18.46
N LYS A 8 -25.67 11.15 18.60
CA LYS A 8 -25.52 12.49 17.99
C LYS A 8 -25.68 12.42 16.47
N LEU A 9 -25.06 11.44 15.81
CA LEU A 9 -25.18 11.24 14.36
C LEU A 9 -26.61 10.89 13.95
N LYS A 10 -27.28 9.97 14.65
CA LYS A 10 -28.68 9.63 14.38
C LYS A 10 -29.61 10.85 14.45
N LYS A 11 -29.38 11.75 15.40
CA LYS A 11 -30.13 13.01 15.50
C LYS A 11 -29.91 13.91 14.28
N LEU A 12 -28.66 14.10 13.85
CA LEU A 12 -28.36 14.88 12.64
C LEU A 12 -28.97 14.23 11.38
N MET A 13 -28.92 12.91 11.29
CA MET A 13 -29.56 12.14 10.22
C MET A 13 -31.08 12.38 10.18
N GLU A 14 -31.75 12.35 11.34
CA GLU A 14 -33.18 12.66 11.44
C GLU A 14 -33.50 14.09 10.97
N GLU A 15 -32.71 15.08 11.41
CA GLU A 15 -32.86 16.49 10.98
C GLU A 15 -32.68 16.68 9.47
N ARG A 16 -31.88 15.83 8.82
CA ARG A 16 -31.60 15.87 7.36
C ARG A 16 -32.45 14.88 6.55
N ASN A 17 -33.36 14.14 7.17
CA ASN A 17 -34.11 13.05 6.54
C ASN A 17 -33.21 11.98 5.87
N ILE A 18 -32.09 11.67 6.50
CA ILE A 18 -31.17 10.60 6.09
C ILE A 18 -31.50 9.35 6.91
N PHE A 19 -31.72 8.22 6.24
CA PHE A 19 -32.04 6.95 6.89
C PHE A 19 -30.78 6.17 7.29
N ALA A 20 -29.75 6.16 6.44
CA ALA A 20 -28.48 5.52 6.71
C ALA A 20 -27.31 6.44 6.32
N TYR A 21 -26.27 6.48 7.13
CA TYR A 21 -25.05 7.25 6.90
C TYR A 21 -23.84 6.31 6.86
N ILE A 22 -23.01 6.43 5.82
CA ILE A 22 -21.85 5.57 5.55
C ILE A 22 -20.56 6.32 5.84
N ILE A 23 -19.66 5.68 6.60
CA ILE A 23 -18.39 6.25 7.06
C ILE A 23 -17.27 5.25 6.74
N PRO A 24 -16.57 5.43 5.59
CA PRO A 24 -15.49 4.54 5.16
C PRO A 24 -14.17 4.80 5.91
N SER A 25 -13.15 4.01 5.58
CA SER A 25 -11.74 4.28 5.92
C SER A 25 -11.01 4.79 4.68
N SER A 26 -11.17 6.09 4.41
CA SER A 26 -10.62 6.75 3.22
C SER A 26 -10.45 8.25 3.48
N ASP A 27 -9.59 8.87 2.70
CA ASP A 27 -9.42 10.31 2.64
C ASP A 27 -10.03 10.87 1.35
N TYR A 28 -9.71 12.13 1.01
CA TYR A 28 -10.24 12.75 -0.21
C TYR A 28 -9.61 12.26 -1.52
N HIS A 29 -8.61 11.39 -1.43
CA HIS A 29 -7.72 10.97 -2.51
C HIS A 29 -7.63 9.46 -2.69
N GLN A 30 -8.43 8.69 -1.93
CA GLN A 30 -8.39 7.22 -1.89
C GLN A 30 -7.01 6.66 -1.51
N SER A 31 -6.34 7.33 -0.57
CA SER A 31 -5.07 6.86 0.01
C SER A 31 -5.28 5.60 0.84
N GLU A 32 -4.27 4.72 0.85
CA GLU A 32 -4.27 3.53 1.69
C GLU A 32 -4.10 3.87 3.18
N TYR A 33 -3.12 4.71 3.48
CA TYR A 33 -2.92 5.30 4.81
C TYR A 33 -3.58 6.66 4.83
N VAL A 34 -4.32 6.95 5.91
CA VAL A 34 -5.05 8.22 6.05
C VAL A 34 -4.53 9.00 7.25
N GLY A 35 -4.41 10.32 7.07
CA GLY A 35 -4.07 11.25 8.15
C GLY A 35 -5.12 11.27 9.26
N ASP A 36 -4.75 11.75 10.45
CA ASP A 36 -5.61 11.68 11.63
C ASP A 36 -6.93 12.46 11.46
N PHE A 37 -6.95 13.54 10.68
CA PHE A 37 -8.16 14.28 10.27
C PHE A 37 -9.22 13.37 9.60
N PHE A 38 -8.79 12.35 8.86
CA PHE A 38 -9.66 11.47 8.06
C PHE A 38 -10.14 10.23 8.84
N LYS A 39 -9.70 10.03 10.08
CA LYS A 39 -10.04 8.85 10.90
C LYS A 39 -11.45 8.89 11.50
N SER A 40 -12.43 9.39 10.74
CA SER A 40 -13.84 9.52 11.15
C SER A 40 -14.45 8.19 11.59
N ARG A 41 -14.16 7.09 10.90
CA ARG A 41 -14.61 5.76 11.31
C ARG A 41 -14.06 5.36 12.68
N ALA A 42 -12.77 5.57 12.91
CA ALA A 42 -12.15 5.25 14.21
C ALA A 42 -12.72 6.12 15.33
N PHE A 43 -12.88 7.42 15.10
CA PHE A 43 -13.54 8.33 16.04
C PHE A 43 -14.97 7.88 16.38
N MET A 44 -15.76 7.50 15.37
CA MET A 44 -17.17 7.13 15.54
C MET A 44 -17.38 5.74 16.13
N SER A 45 -16.48 4.77 15.86
CA SER A 45 -16.66 3.37 16.27
C SER A 45 -15.76 2.92 17.41
N GLY A 46 -14.63 3.60 17.64
CA GLY A 46 -13.55 3.11 18.49
C GLY A 46 -12.64 2.06 17.82
N PHE A 47 -13.02 1.53 16.66
CA PHE A 47 -12.20 0.56 15.93
C PHE A 47 -11.02 1.23 15.22
N THR A 48 -9.79 0.78 15.45
CA THR A 48 -8.56 1.46 15.01
C THR A 48 -7.84 0.79 13.84
N GLY A 49 -8.28 -0.38 13.38
CA GLY A 49 -7.68 -1.07 12.22
C GLY A 49 -7.67 -0.21 10.94
N SER A 50 -6.80 -0.49 9.97
CA SER A 50 -6.66 0.41 8.80
C SER A 50 -7.82 0.32 7.80
N ALA A 51 -8.57 -0.80 7.77
CA ALA A 51 -9.65 -1.01 6.82
C ALA A 51 -10.99 -1.28 7.51
N GLY A 52 -12.04 -0.60 7.05
CA GLY A 52 -13.42 -0.91 7.43
C GLY A 52 -14.41 0.17 7.05
N VAL A 53 -15.69 -0.18 7.09
CA VAL A 53 -16.82 0.72 6.78
C VAL A 53 -17.82 0.66 7.91
N LEU A 54 -18.09 1.79 8.55
CA LEU A 54 -19.16 1.94 9.54
C LEU A 54 -20.41 2.43 8.81
N VAL A 55 -21.52 1.70 8.96
CA VAL A 55 -22.85 2.12 8.50
C VAL A 55 -23.73 2.34 9.73
N VAL A 56 -24.25 3.55 9.87
CA VAL A 56 -25.22 3.89 10.92
C VAL A 56 -26.57 4.08 10.26
N THR A 57 -27.56 3.31 10.68
CA THR A 57 -28.96 3.47 10.27
C THR A 57 -29.73 4.15 11.39
N LYS A 58 -31.00 4.47 11.14
CA LYS A 58 -31.92 4.95 12.18
C LYS A 58 -31.95 4.03 13.40
N ASP A 59 -31.98 2.72 13.18
CA ASP A 59 -32.23 1.73 14.24
C ASP A 59 -30.93 1.12 14.79
N GLU A 60 -29.98 0.77 13.93
CA GLU A 60 -28.74 0.06 14.31
C GLU A 60 -27.47 0.61 13.65
N ALA A 61 -26.31 0.17 14.14
CA ALA A 61 -25.00 0.48 13.57
C ALA A 61 -24.20 -0.81 13.32
N GLY A 62 -23.55 -0.90 12.16
CA GLY A 62 -22.74 -2.04 11.74
C GLY A 62 -21.37 -1.62 11.25
N LEU A 63 -20.33 -2.42 11.53
CA LEU A 63 -18.98 -2.20 11.02
C LEU A 63 -18.52 -3.42 10.22
N TRP A 64 -18.16 -3.18 8.96
CA TRP A 64 -17.57 -4.17 8.06
C TRP A 64 -16.05 -4.02 8.07
N THR A 65 -15.33 -5.11 8.24
CA THR A 65 -13.87 -5.14 8.05
C THR A 65 -13.46 -6.51 7.49
N ASP A 66 -12.24 -6.62 6.98
CA ASP A 66 -11.71 -7.85 6.41
C ASP A 66 -10.98 -8.74 7.44
N GLY A 67 -10.59 -9.95 7.00
CA GLY A 67 -10.04 -11.00 7.87
C GLY A 67 -8.79 -10.61 8.64
N ARG A 68 -8.08 -9.53 8.26
CA ARG A 68 -6.93 -9.01 9.01
C ARG A 68 -7.33 -8.46 10.39
N TYR A 69 -8.57 -8.02 10.56
CA TYR A 69 -9.01 -7.25 11.73
C TYR A 69 -10.15 -7.88 12.53
N PHE A 70 -10.54 -9.14 12.26
CA PHE A 70 -11.68 -9.76 12.94
C PHE A 70 -11.53 -9.82 14.47
N ILE A 71 -10.33 -10.18 14.94
CA ILE A 71 -10.03 -10.30 16.37
C ILE A 71 -10.02 -8.90 17.01
N GLN A 72 -9.21 -8.00 16.45
CA GLN A 72 -9.12 -6.60 16.90
C GLN A 72 -10.49 -5.93 16.94
N ALA A 73 -11.30 -6.04 15.88
CA ALA A 73 -12.61 -5.43 15.81
C ALA A 73 -13.59 -6.02 16.83
N ALA A 74 -13.52 -7.33 17.12
CA ALA A 74 -14.37 -7.94 18.13
C ALA A 74 -14.07 -7.39 19.53
N ASP A 75 -12.80 -7.18 19.84
CA ASP A 75 -12.34 -6.65 21.13
C ASP A 75 -12.64 -5.15 21.26
N GLU A 76 -12.29 -4.34 20.25
CA GLU A 76 -12.48 -2.88 20.27
C GLU A 76 -13.95 -2.45 20.22
N LEU A 77 -14.82 -3.23 19.55
CA LEU A 77 -16.25 -2.95 19.46
C LEU A 77 -17.05 -3.50 20.64
N LYS A 78 -16.40 -4.18 21.59
CA LYS A 78 -17.07 -4.72 22.77
C LYS A 78 -17.81 -3.61 23.53
N ASP A 79 -19.07 -3.86 23.87
CA ASP A 79 -19.97 -2.92 24.55
C ASP A 79 -20.27 -1.60 23.81
N SER A 80 -19.78 -1.42 22.58
CA SER A 80 -20.04 -0.24 21.74
C SER A 80 -21.49 -0.13 21.26
N GLY A 81 -22.17 -1.28 21.10
CA GLY A 81 -23.47 -1.37 20.45
C GLY A 81 -23.41 -1.43 18.92
N ILE A 82 -22.20 -1.46 18.34
CA ILE A 82 -21.97 -1.64 16.90
C ILE A 82 -21.80 -3.13 16.60
N LYS A 83 -22.54 -3.63 15.61
CA LYS A 83 -22.45 -5.02 15.16
C LYS A 83 -21.26 -5.20 14.21
N LEU A 84 -20.38 -6.16 14.50
CA LEU A 84 -19.30 -6.54 13.60
C LEU A 84 -19.82 -7.44 12.46
N PHE A 85 -19.47 -7.07 11.22
CA PHE A 85 -19.69 -7.85 10.00
C PHE A 85 -18.34 -8.28 9.42
N LYS A 86 -18.06 -9.59 9.46
CA LYS A 86 -16.79 -10.18 9.02
C LYS A 86 -16.79 -10.41 7.50
N MET A 87 -16.22 -9.48 6.74
CA MET A 87 -16.29 -9.50 5.28
C MET A 87 -15.73 -10.80 4.68
N GLY A 88 -16.47 -11.39 3.74
CA GLY A 88 -16.06 -12.60 3.03
C GLY A 88 -16.37 -13.91 3.75
N GLU A 89 -16.86 -13.88 4.99
CA GLU A 89 -17.42 -15.07 5.63
C GLU A 89 -18.80 -15.41 5.04
N GLU A 90 -19.13 -16.71 5.04
CA GLU A 90 -20.41 -17.20 4.54
C GLU A 90 -21.59 -16.57 5.31
N GLY A 91 -22.59 -16.07 4.57
CA GLY A 91 -23.77 -15.45 5.15
C GLY A 91 -23.59 -13.99 5.61
N VAL A 92 -22.40 -13.40 5.50
CA VAL A 92 -22.18 -11.98 5.79
C VAL A 92 -22.48 -11.14 4.54
N PRO A 93 -23.48 -10.22 4.57
CA PRO A 93 -23.77 -9.37 3.43
C PRO A 93 -22.66 -8.34 3.21
N THR A 94 -22.43 -7.94 1.97
CA THR A 94 -21.62 -6.75 1.68
C THR A 94 -22.33 -5.49 2.18
N VAL A 95 -21.59 -4.38 2.36
CA VAL A 95 -22.19 -3.08 2.69
C VAL A 95 -23.31 -2.74 1.70
N GLU A 96 -23.06 -2.96 0.42
CA GLU A 96 -24.02 -2.71 -0.66
C GLU A 96 -25.30 -3.56 -0.50
N GLN A 97 -25.15 -4.86 -0.26
CA GLN A 97 -26.28 -5.77 -0.07
C GLN A 97 -27.09 -5.39 1.18
N TYR A 98 -26.39 -5.05 2.27
CA TYR A 98 -27.02 -4.59 3.50
C TYR A 98 -27.83 -3.30 3.30
N LEU A 99 -27.29 -2.32 2.57
CA LEU A 99 -28.02 -1.09 2.24
C LEU A 99 -29.26 -1.39 1.38
N ILE A 100 -29.14 -2.28 0.39
CA ILE A 100 -30.28 -2.71 -0.42
C ILE A 100 -31.34 -3.36 0.45
N ASP A 101 -30.98 -4.19 1.43
CA ASP A 101 -31.94 -4.95 2.22
C ASP A 101 -32.64 -4.08 3.29
N VAL A 102 -31.88 -3.23 3.98
CA VAL A 102 -32.36 -2.51 5.17
C VAL A 102 -32.96 -1.14 4.85
N VAL A 103 -32.50 -0.46 3.80
CA VAL A 103 -32.98 0.90 3.48
C VAL A 103 -34.38 0.84 2.85
N PRO A 104 -35.40 1.54 3.41
CA PRO A 104 -36.75 1.56 2.87
C PRO A 104 -36.83 2.29 1.53
N GLU A 105 -37.83 1.94 0.73
CA GLU A 105 -38.12 2.65 -0.52
C GLU A 105 -38.36 4.14 -0.27
N ASN A 106 -37.95 4.98 -1.23
CA ASN A 106 -38.06 6.44 -1.19
C ASN A 106 -37.28 7.14 -0.06
N SER A 107 -36.38 6.42 0.63
CA SER A 107 -35.51 6.99 1.68
C SER A 107 -34.25 7.61 1.11
N THR A 108 -33.44 8.21 1.97
CA THR A 108 -32.14 8.81 1.62
C THR A 108 -31.02 8.08 2.36
N ILE A 109 -29.93 7.77 1.67
CA ILE A 109 -28.65 7.45 2.30
C ILE A 109 -27.71 8.64 2.20
N GLY A 110 -26.78 8.78 3.15
CA GLY A 110 -25.83 9.87 3.18
C GLY A 110 -24.39 9.41 3.39
N PHE A 111 -23.44 10.19 2.88
CA PHE A 111 -22.01 10.07 3.17
C PHE A 111 -21.32 11.38 2.78
N ASP A 112 -20.09 11.62 3.24
CA ASP A 112 -19.30 12.71 2.66
C ASP A 112 -18.82 12.31 1.26
N GLY A 113 -19.31 13.00 0.21
CA GLY A 113 -18.96 12.70 -1.18
C GLY A 113 -17.47 12.86 -1.50
N LYS A 114 -16.70 13.50 -0.61
CA LYS A 114 -15.25 13.62 -0.76
C LYS A 114 -14.50 12.34 -0.42
N VAL A 115 -15.05 11.43 0.40
CA VAL A 115 -14.35 10.22 0.87
C VAL A 115 -14.82 8.92 0.20
N ILE A 116 -15.73 8.99 -0.77
CA ILE A 116 -16.18 7.83 -1.54
C ILE A 116 -15.72 7.99 -2.98
N SER A 117 -15.17 6.94 -3.59
CA SER A 117 -14.81 6.99 -5.02
C SER A 117 -16.04 7.20 -5.89
N ALA A 118 -15.88 7.86 -7.02
CA ALA A 118 -16.97 8.01 -7.97
C ALA A 118 -17.52 6.66 -8.44
N LYS A 119 -16.64 5.68 -8.72
CA LYS A 119 -17.00 4.31 -9.11
C LYS A 119 -17.95 3.67 -8.09
N GLU A 120 -17.60 3.73 -6.81
CA GLU A 120 -18.39 3.14 -5.73
C GLU A 120 -19.74 3.86 -5.57
N GLY A 121 -19.73 5.19 -5.50
CA GLY A 121 -20.97 5.97 -5.35
C GLY A 121 -21.93 5.82 -6.55
N ILE A 122 -21.41 5.78 -7.78
CA ILE A 122 -22.22 5.54 -9.00
C ILE A 122 -22.81 4.12 -8.99
N ASN A 123 -22.04 3.13 -8.54
CA ASN A 123 -22.53 1.76 -8.41
C ASN A 123 -23.67 1.67 -7.38
N TRP A 124 -23.57 2.38 -6.25
CA TRP A 124 -24.65 2.47 -5.27
C TRP A 124 -25.88 3.17 -5.85
N GLU A 125 -25.71 4.31 -6.53
CA GLU A 125 -26.81 5.02 -7.19
C GLU A 125 -27.57 4.10 -8.16
N TYR A 126 -26.84 3.35 -9.00
CA TYR A 126 -27.44 2.42 -9.95
C TYR A 126 -28.24 1.31 -9.26
N LYS A 127 -27.67 0.64 -8.24
CA LYS A 127 -28.32 -0.49 -7.56
C LYS A 127 -29.53 -0.06 -6.72
N LEU A 128 -29.43 1.09 -6.06
CA LEU A 128 -30.46 1.62 -5.17
C LEU A 128 -31.62 2.31 -5.93
N LYS A 129 -31.44 2.58 -7.23
CA LYS A 129 -32.46 3.17 -8.10
C LYS A 129 -33.79 2.41 -8.11
N SER A 130 -33.75 1.08 -8.00
CA SER A 130 -34.96 0.23 -8.00
C SER A 130 -35.91 0.53 -6.83
N LYS A 131 -35.38 1.03 -5.70
CA LYS A 131 -36.13 1.44 -4.51
C LYS A 131 -36.39 2.94 -4.44
N ASN A 132 -36.03 3.70 -5.49
CA ASN A 132 -36.08 5.17 -5.51
C ASN A 132 -35.36 5.82 -4.30
N ILE A 133 -34.27 5.20 -3.85
CA ILE A 133 -33.45 5.73 -2.75
C ILE A 133 -32.57 6.86 -3.30
N ARG A 134 -32.45 7.94 -2.52
CA ARG A 134 -31.64 9.12 -2.84
C ARG A 134 -30.29 9.06 -2.15
N ILE A 135 -29.29 9.74 -2.73
CA ILE A 135 -27.96 9.90 -2.13
C ILE A 135 -27.76 11.37 -1.77
N GLU A 136 -27.46 11.64 -0.50
CA GLU A 136 -26.99 12.93 0.00
C GLU A 136 -25.47 12.86 0.22
N TYR A 137 -24.70 13.61 -0.57
CA TYR A 137 -23.24 13.53 -0.57
C TYR A 137 -22.54 14.85 -0.23
N THR A 138 -23.30 15.90 0.10
CA THR A 138 -22.77 17.27 0.17
C THR A 138 -22.25 17.68 1.55
N GLU A 139 -22.70 17.00 2.62
CA GLU A 139 -22.34 17.33 4.00
C GLU A 139 -21.50 16.22 4.66
N ASP A 140 -20.42 16.61 5.33
CA ASP A 140 -19.74 15.74 6.31
C ASP A 140 -20.42 15.91 7.68
N LEU A 141 -21.34 15.00 8.02
CA LEU A 141 -22.04 15.04 9.31
C LEU A 141 -21.10 14.81 10.51
N ILE A 142 -19.93 14.21 10.31
CA ILE A 142 -18.99 13.90 11.39
C ILE A 142 -18.28 15.17 11.85
N ASP A 143 -18.07 16.12 10.96
CA ASP A 143 -17.45 17.42 11.26
C ASP A 143 -18.20 18.16 12.38
N SER A 144 -19.54 18.09 12.39
CA SER A 144 -20.37 18.69 13.43
C SER A 144 -20.35 17.95 14.78
N ILE A 145 -19.81 16.72 14.81
CA ILE A 145 -19.75 15.87 16.01
C ILE A 145 -18.35 15.88 16.63
N TRP A 146 -17.30 15.97 15.80
CA TRP A 146 -15.91 15.85 16.20
C TRP A 146 -15.33 17.20 16.64
N GLU A 147 -15.69 17.64 17.86
CA GLU A 147 -15.34 18.95 18.42
C GLU A 147 -13.82 19.27 18.40
N ASN A 148 -12.95 18.26 18.55
CA ASN A 148 -11.49 18.40 18.50
C ASN A 148 -10.89 17.59 17.34
N ARG A 149 -11.44 17.73 16.14
CA ARG A 149 -10.91 17.07 14.95
C ARG A 149 -9.47 17.55 14.69
N PRO A 150 -8.49 16.64 14.50
CA PRO A 150 -7.13 17.02 14.14
C PRO A 150 -7.11 17.87 12.88
N GLU A 151 -6.16 18.80 12.75
CA GLU A 151 -6.02 19.58 11.52
C GLU A 151 -5.53 18.71 10.36
N ILE A 152 -5.80 19.18 9.13
CA ILE A 152 -5.22 18.57 7.93
C ILE A 152 -3.69 18.77 7.95
N ALA A 153 -2.95 17.78 7.47
CA ALA A 153 -1.49 17.84 7.47
C ALA A 153 -0.98 19.07 6.70
N ASN A 154 0.08 19.69 7.23
CA ASN A 154 0.71 20.89 6.67
C ASN A 154 2.23 20.74 6.50
N GLU A 155 2.67 19.53 6.14
CA GLU A 155 4.10 19.24 5.99
C GLU A 155 4.70 19.95 4.78
N LYS A 156 5.98 20.30 4.86
CA LYS A 156 6.67 20.98 3.76
C LYS A 156 6.97 20.01 2.62
N ALA A 157 6.78 20.50 1.40
CA ALA A 157 7.13 19.77 0.19
C ALA A 157 8.61 19.99 -0.19
N PHE A 158 9.16 19.05 -0.95
CA PHE A 158 10.49 19.15 -1.57
C PHE A 158 10.47 18.63 -3.01
N LEU A 159 11.42 19.09 -3.83
CA LEU A 159 11.63 18.58 -5.18
C LEU A 159 12.48 17.31 -5.15
N LEU A 160 12.04 16.29 -5.87
CA LEU A 160 12.86 15.13 -6.21
C LEU A 160 13.63 15.45 -7.50
N ASP A 161 14.94 15.72 -7.33
CA ASP A 161 15.84 16.07 -8.44
C ASP A 161 15.81 15.00 -9.56
N VAL A 162 15.97 15.44 -10.81
CA VAL A 162 16.02 14.58 -12.00
C VAL A 162 17.17 13.56 -11.93
N LYS A 163 18.24 13.80 -11.16
CA LYS A 163 19.28 12.80 -10.88
C LYS A 163 18.73 11.55 -10.18
N TYR A 164 17.62 11.69 -9.44
CA TYR A 164 16.89 10.57 -8.84
C TYR A 164 15.77 10.10 -9.77
N ALA A 165 14.90 11.02 -10.19
CA ALA A 165 13.68 10.69 -10.95
C ALA A 165 13.93 10.27 -12.40
N GLY A 166 15.08 10.61 -13.00
CA GLY A 166 15.44 10.29 -14.38
C GLY A 166 14.69 11.07 -15.48
N GLU A 167 13.60 11.75 -15.13
CA GLU A 167 12.76 12.50 -16.06
C GLU A 167 12.21 13.78 -15.41
N SER A 168 12.19 14.87 -16.18
CA SER A 168 11.64 16.15 -15.72
C SER A 168 10.11 16.17 -15.73
N PHE A 169 9.52 17.02 -14.88
CA PHE A 169 8.08 17.29 -14.86
C PHE A 169 7.56 17.71 -16.25
N SER A 170 8.24 18.63 -16.96
CA SER A 170 7.88 19.05 -18.31
C SER A 170 7.74 17.88 -19.30
N SER A 171 8.67 16.93 -19.26
CA SER A 171 8.64 15.73 -20.12
C SER A 171 7.45 14.83 -19.78
N LYS A 172 7.22 14.58 -18.48
CA LYS A 172 6.09 13.79 -17.99
C LYS A 172 4.74 14.43 -18.37
N LEU A 173 4.63 15.75 -18.24
CA LEU A 173 3.45 16.52 -18.62
C LEU A 173 3.17 16.46 -20.12
N SER A 174 4.21 16.57 -20.96
CA SER A 174 4.06 16.39 -22.42
C SER A 174 3.51 15.00 -22.75
N ARG A 175 4.08 13.95 -22.15
CA ARG A 175 3.64 12.56 -22.34
C ARG A 175 2.19 12.35 -21.88
N LEU A 176 1.79 12.96 -20.76
CA LEU A 176 0.40 12.95 -20.30
C LEU A 176 -0.54 13.63 -21.29
N ARG A 177 -0.18 14.81 -21.80
CA ARG A 177 -0.97 15.54 -22.81
C ARG A 177 -1.12 14.76 -24.12
N ASP A 178 -0.12 13.97 -24.51
CA ASP A 178 -0.25 13.09 -25.68
C ASP A 178 -1.28 11.98 -25.44
N SER A 179 -1.29 11.37 -24.24
CA SER A 179 -2.36 10.43 -23.87
C SER A 179 -3.74 11.10 -23.80
N MET A 180 -3.84 12.35 -23.35
CA MET A 180 -5.09 13.11 -23.40
C MET A 180 -5.59 13.26 -24.84
N LYS A 181 -4.72 13.62 -25.79
CA LYS A 181 -5.06 13.75 -27.23
C LYS A 181 -5.52 12.41 -27.83
N GLU A 182 -4.84 11.31 -27.50
CA GLU A 182 -5.23 9.95 -27.92
C GLU A 182 -6.65 9.60 -27.44
N ASN A 183 -7.00 10.04 -26.23
CA ASN A 183 -8.32 9.87 -25.65
C ASN A 183 -9.34 10.94 -26.08
N LYS A 184 -8.93 11.89 -26.94
CA LYS A 184 -9.73 13.04 -27.39
C LYS A 184 -10.24 13.89 -26.21
N ALA A 185 -9.48 13.93 -25.13
CA ALA A 185 -9.75 14.75 -23.96
C ALA A 185 -8.99 16.08 -24.06
N THR A 186 -9.61 17.14 -23.58
CA THR A 186 -9.03 18.49 -23.51
C THR A 186 -8.59 18.86 -22.10
N THR A 187 -9.22 18.23 -21.10
CA THR A 187 -8.96 18.43 -19.68
C THR A 187 -8.79 17.06 -18.99
N HIS A 188 -7.88 16.97 -18.02
CA HIS A 188 -7.69 15.78 -17.18
C HIS A 188 -7.66 16.16 -15.71
N ILE A 189 -8.40 15.44 -14.88
CA ILE A 189 -8.42 15.63 -13.43
C ILE A 189 -7.63 14.50 -12.77
N LEU A 190 -6.56 14.85 -12.05
CA LEU A 190 -5.79 13.96 -11.20
C LEU A 190 -6.12 14.22 -9.73
N ALA A 191 -6.47 13.14 -9.03
CA ALA A 191 -6.86 13.15 -7.62
C ALA A 191 -5.98 12.29 -6.73
N THR A 192 -5.25 11.34 -7.29
CA THR A 192 -4.34 10.43 -6.58
C THR A 192 -3.03 11.14 -6.24
N LEU A 193 -2.65 11.09 -4.96
CA LEU A 193 -1.49 11.84 -4.46
C LEU A 193 -0.16 11.35 -5.02
N ASP A 194 -0.04 10.04 -5.26
CA ASP A 194 1.14 9.41 -5.85
C ASP A 194 1.30 9.76 -7.34
N ASP A 195 0.21 9.83 -8.09
CA ASP A 195 0.21 10.30 -9.48
C ASP A 195 0.65 11.78 -9.57
N ILE A 196 0.14 12.63 -8.68
CA ILE A 196 0.50 14.05 -8.62
C ILE A 196 1.96 14.20 -8.21
N ALA A 197 2.39 13.55 -7.12
CA ALA A 197 3.78 13.56 -6.69
C ALA A 197 4.74 13.11 -7.80
N TRP A 198 4.42 12.01 -8.50
CA TRP A 198 5.23 11.51 -9.62
C TRP A 198 5.28 12.50 -10.79
N LEU A 199 4.14 13.09 -11.19
CA LEU A 199 4.06 13.99 -12.33
C LEU A 199 4.91 15.24 -12.10
N PHE A 200 4.78 15.88 -10.95
CA PHE A 200 5.45 17.15 -10.65
C PHE A 200 6.88 16.98 -10.09
N ASN A 201 7.34 15.75 -9.84
CA ASN A 201 8.57 15.49 -9.08
C ASN A 201 8.57 16.18 -7.71
N ILE A 202 7.40 16.31 -7.07
CA ILE A 202 7.26 16.89 -5.74
C ILE A 202 6.97 15.76 -4.76
N ARG A 203 7.55 15.83 -3.57
CA ARG A 203 7.33 14.90 -2.45
C ARG A 203 7.01 15.70 -1.19
N GLY A 204 6.44 15.05 -0.18
CA GLY A 204 6.07 15.66 1.09
C GLY A 204 5.90 14.64 2.19
N GLY A 205 5.24 15.02 3.29
CA GLY A 205 5.01 14.16 4.46
C GLY A 205 3.57 14.16 4.95
N ASP A 206 2.60 14.56 4.13
CA ASP A 206 1.22 14.74 4.59
C ASP A 206 0.51 13.43 4.94
N VAL A 207 0.98 12.31 4.37
CA VAL A 207 0.52 10.97 4.66
C VAL A 207 1.68 10.20 5.25
N LYS A 208 1.49 9.60 6.43
CA LYS A 208 2.55 8.80 7.08
C LYS A 208 3.07 7.74 6.12
N HIS A 209 4.39 7.59 6.07
CA HIS A 209 5.11 6.59 5.27
C HIS A 209 5.06 6.75 3.74
N ASN A 210 4.11 7.54 3.23
CA ASN A 210 3.94 7.83 1.80
C ASN A 210 4.40 9.26 1.53
N PRO A 211 5.50 9.48 0.81
CA PRO A 211 6.10 10.80 0.64
C PRO A 211 5.33 11.70 -0.35
N VAL A 212 4.07 12.01 -0.04
CA VAL A 212 3.12 12.72 -0.91
C VAL A 212 2.61 14.01 -0.26
N VAL A 213 2.00 14.88 -1.08
CA VAL A 213 1.44 16.17 -0.67
C VAL A 213 -0.04 16.20 -1.03
N LEU A 214 -0.91 16.51 -0.06
CA LEU A 214 -2.34 16.66 -0.27
C LEU A 214 -2.62 17.73 -1.32
N SER A 215 -3.06 17.27 -2.50
CA SER A 215 -3.24 18.12 -3.67
C SER A 215 -4.16 17.51 -4.72
N TYR A 216 -4.71 18.36 -5.59
CA TYR A 216 -5.35 17.96 -6.84
C TYR A 216 -4.68 18.66 -8.00
N ALA A 217 -4.76 18.10 -9.20
CA ALA A 217 -4.32 18.78 -10.41
C ALA A 217 -5.39 18.69 -11.51
N VAL A 218 -5.64 19.82 -12.17
CA VAL A 218 -6.42 19.87 -13.42
C VAL A 218 -5.48 20.29 -14.54
N ILE A 219 -5.29 19.40 -15.51
CA ILE A 219 -4.36 19.58 -16.62
C ILE A 219 -5.18 19.83 -17.88
N THR A 220 -4.89 20.94 -18.56
CA THR A 220 -5.39 21.18 -19.92
C THR A 220 -4.26 20.94 -20.92
N LEU A 221 -4.58 21.10 -22.21
CA LEU A 221 -3.55 21.01 -23.27
C LEU A 221 -2.47 22.10 -23.16
N ASP A 222 -2.76 23.22 -22.51
CA ASP A 222 -1.89 24.41 -22.50
C ASP A 222 -1.54 24.93 -21.09
N SER A 223 -2.29 24.54 -20.06
CA SER A 223 -2.11 25.00 -18.67
C SER A 223 -2.25 23.86 -17.67
N VAL A 224 -1.90 24.16 -16.42
CA VAL A 224 -2.10 23.27 -15.27
C VAL A 224 -2.58 24.12 -14.10
N ASP A 225 -3.64 23.69 -13.43
CA ASP A 225 -4.09 24.22 -12.14
C ASP A 225 -3.77 23.19 -11.06
N LEU A 226 -2.86 23.54 -10.14
CA LEU A 226 -2.45 22.72 -9.00
C LEU A 226 -3.11 23.25 -7.73
N PHE A 227 -4.00 22.47 -7.14
CA PHE A 227 -4.73 22.80 -5.92
C PHE A 227 -3.98 22.23 -4.72
N VAL A 228 -3.30 23.10 -3.97
CA VAL A 228 -2.43 22.74 -2.83
C VAL A 228 -2.36 23.91 -1.87
N ASP A 229 -2.08 23.65 -0.58
CA ASP A 229 -1.73 24.75 0.33
C ASP A 229 -0.38 25.34 -0.08
N GLU A 230 -0.39 26.58 -0.56
CA GLU A 230 0.80 27.30 -1.03
C GLU A 230 1.90 27.38 0.04
N ASN A 231 1.54 27.34 1.33
CA ASN A 231 2.51 27.36 2.43
C ASN A 231 3.43 26.13 2.43
N LYS A 232 3.04 25.04 1.77
CA LYS A 232 3.86 23.82 1.65
C LYS A 232 5.00 23.97 0.65
N LEU A 233 4.90 24.93 -0.27
CA LEU A 233 5.82 25.10 -1.39
C LEU A 233 6.88 26.16 -1.10
N ASN A 234 8.14 25.81 -1.34
CA ASN A 234 9.26 26.75 -1.28
C ASN A 234 9.49 27.45 -2.63
N ASP A 235 10.40 28.45 -2.65
CA ASP A 235 10.69 29.23 -3.87
C ASP A 235 11.25 28.38 -5.02
N GLU A 236 11.97 27.31 -4.69
CA GLU A 236 12.54 26.37 -5.67
C GLU A 236 11.42 25.62 -6.42
N ILE A 237 10.46 25.05 -5.68
CA ILE A 237 9.28 24.39 -6.24
C ILE A 237 8.47 25.37 -7.08
N LYS A 238 8.20 26.57 -6.57
CA LYS A 238 7.45 27.59 -7.32
C LYS A 238 8.17 27.96 -8.61
N SER A 239 9.49 28.08 -8.59
CA SER A 239 10.27 28.34 -9.79
C SER A 239 10.24 27.19 -10.80
N GLU A 240 10.21 25.94 -10.35
CA GLU A 240 10.08 24.77 -11.23
C GLU A 240 8.70 24.72 -11.89
N LEU A 241 7.64 24.90 -11.11
CA LEU A 241 6.25 24.91 -11.56
C LEU A 241 5.97 26.03 -12.59
N ASN A 242 6.60 27.20 -12.41
CA ASN A 242 6.48 28.33 -13.34
C ASN A 242 6.98 28.03 -14.77
N LYS A 243 7.81 27.00 -14.98
CA LYS A 243 8.30 26.63 -16.31
C LYS A 243 7.20 26.12 -17.24
N GLU A 244 6.11 25.58 -16.69
CA GLU A 244 4.96 25.03 -17.44
C GLU A 244 3.65 25.80 -17.18
N ASN A 245 3.75 27.09 -16.79
CA ASN A 245 2.61 27.96 -16.49
C ASN A 245 1.63 27.39 -15.44
N VAL A 246 2.13 26.62 -14.47
CA VAL A 246 1.29 26.03 -13.41
C VAL A 246 0.72 27.13 -12.53
N GLN A 247 -0.61 27.17 -12.40
CA GLN A 247 -1.32 28.05 -11.49
C GLN A 247 -1.52 27.34 -10.15
N ILE A 248 -1.03 27.93 -9.07
CA ILE A 248 -1.22 27.41 -7.71
C ILE A 248 -2.54 27.97 -7.18
N LYS A 249 -3.43 27.09 -6.72
CA LYS A 249 -4.74 27.43 -6.17
C LYS A 249 -4.92 26.82 -4.78
N PRO A 250 -5.73 27.42 -3.89
CA PRO A 250 -6.09 26.81 -2.61
C PRO A 250 -6.66 25.40 -2.77
N TYR A 251 -6.24 24.48 -1.90
CA TYR A 251 -6.58 23.06 -1.96
C TYR A 251 -8.08 22.75 -2.17
N TYR A 252 -8.97 23.44 -1.44
CA TYR A 252 -10.42 23.21 -1.53
C TYR A 252 -11.10 23.89 -2.73
N GLU A 253 -10.42 24.78 -3.46
CA GLU A 253 -11.00 25.48 -4.62
C GLU A 253 -11.35 24.51 -5.75
N VAL A 254 -10.74 23.31 -5.78
CA VAL A 254 -11.05 22.26 -6.77
C VAL A 254 -12.54 21.95 -6.86
N TYR A 255 -13.26 21.97 -5.73
CA TYR A 255 -14.68 21.60 -5.68
C TYR A 255 -15.59 22.65 -6.32
N GLU A 256 -15.20 23.93 -6.30
CA GLU A 256 -15.89 24.99 -7.03
C GLU A 256 -15.41 25.09 -8.48
N PHE A 257 -14.11 24.86 -8.71
CA PHE A 257 -13.52 24.86 -10.04
C PHE A 257 -14.22 23.88 -10.98
N VAL A 258 -14.44 22.63 -10.53
CA VAL A 258 -15.03 21.59 -11.39
C VAL A 258 -16.48 21.89 -11.81
N LYS A 259 -17.20 22.73 -11.04
CA LYS A 259 -18.56 23.17 -11.37
C LYS A 259 -18.57 24.19 -12.52
N ALA A 260 -17.46 24.87 -12.74
CA ALA A 260 -17.31 25.94 -13.73
C ALA A 260 -16.65 25.46 -15.05
N ILE A 261 -16.39 24.15 -15.20
CA ILE A 261 -15.85 23.58 -16.44
C ILE A 261 -16.83 23.85 -17.60
N ASP A 262 -16.33 24.43 -18.68
CA ASP A 262 -17.10 24.80 -19.87
C ASP A 262 -17.62 23.54 -20.59
N GLU A 263 -18.84 23.61 -21.15
CA GLU A 263 -19.48 22.49 -21.84
C GLU A 263 -18.72 21.96 -23.06
N LYS A 264 -17.79 22.74 -23.61
CA LYS A 264 -16.92 22.33 -24.74
C LYS A 264 -15.77 21.43 -24.30
N GLU A 265 -15.46 21.39 -23.01
CA GLU A 265 -14.39 20.55 -22.48
C GLU A 265 -14.78 19.07 -22.49
N VAL A 266 -13.77 18.22 -22.70
CA VAL A 266 -13.87 16.77 -22.59
C VAL A 266 -12.92 16.33 -21.47
N VAL A 267 -13.49 15.90 -20.36
CA VAL A 267 -12.77 15.60 -19.12
C VAL A 267 -12.39 14.13 -19.07
N LEU A 268 -11.10 13.83 -19.10
CA LEU A 268 -10.53 12.52 -18.76
C LEU A 268 -10.43 12.39 -17.25
N LEU A 269 -10.96 11.32 -16.67
CA LEU A 269 -10.82 11.00 -15.25
C LEU A 269 -10.91 9.49 -15.02
N ASP A 270 -10.35 9.03 -13.90
CA ASP A 270 -10.53 7.66 -13.40
C ASP A 270 -11.59 7.66 -12.28
N PRO A 271 -12.79 7.09 -12.51
CA PRO A 271 -13.84 7.03 -11.49
C PRO A 271 -13.42 6.28 -10.22
N SER A 272 -12.44 5.39 -10.29
CA SER A 272 -11.93 4.64 -9.13
C SER A 272 -11.06 5.51 -8.22
N LYS A 273 -10.54 6.63 -8.75
CA LYS A 273 -9.56 7.50 -8.07
C LYS A 273 -10.12 8.88 -7.74
N VAL A 274 -10.98 9.45 -8.58
CA VAL A 274 -11.68 10.69 -8.22
C VAL A 274 -12.80 10.41 -7.23
N ASN A 275 -13.00 11.30 -6.27
CA ASN A 275 -14.11 11.19 -5.33
C ASN A 275 -15.46 11.56 -5.97
N TYR A 276 -16.53 11.07 -5.35
CA TYR A 276 -17.90 11.20 -5.83
C TYR A 276 -18.34 12.66 -5.94
N ALA A 277 -17.88 13.53 -5.04
CA ALA A 277 -18.16 14.96 -5.08
C ALA A 277 -17.57 15.63 -6.33
N ILE A 278 -16.30 15.38 -6.65
CA ILE A 278 -15.67 15.90 -7.88
C ILE A 278 -16.45 15.44 -9.11
N TYR A 279 -16.74 14.13 -9.22
CA TYR A 279 -17.40 13.57 -10.39
C TYR A 279 -18.80 14.15 -10.64
N ASN A 280 -19.62 14.26 -9.58
CA ASN A 280 -21.01 14.73 -9.70
C ASN A 280 -21.14 16.24 -9.83
N ASN A 281 -20.15 17.00 -9.35
CA ASN A 281 -20.15 18.45 -9.45
C ASN A 281 -19.73 18.94 -10.85
N ILE A 282 -19.11 18.10 -11.68
CA ILE A 282 -18.87 18.41 -13.10
C ILE A 282 -20.24 18.52 -13.82
N PRO A 283 -20.53 19.64 -14.52
CA PRO A 283 -21.82 19.85 -15.19
C PRO A 283 -22.22 18.70 -16.11
N LYS A 284 -23.52 18.35 -16.13
CA LYS A 284 -24.04 17.25 -16.94
C LYS A 284 -23.87 17.45 -18.45
N SER A 285 -23.67 18.69 -18.91
CA SER A 285 -23.39 19.02 -20.30
C SER A 285 -21.94 18.74 -20.71
N VAL A 286 -21.02 18.60 -19.76
CA VAL A 286 -19.61 18.31 -20.01
C VAL A 286 -19.42 16.82 -20.28
N SER A 287 -18.67 16.50 -21.35
CA SER A 287 -18.37 15.12 -21.70
C SER A 287 -17.29 14.54 -20.79
N LYS A 288 -17.52 13.33 -20.26
CA LYS A 288 -16.57 12.60 -19.42
C LYS A 288 -16.02 11.39 -20.16
N VAL A 289 -14.70 11.24 -20.20
CA VAL A 289 -13.99 10.06 -20.67
C VAL A 289 -13.48 9.31 -19.44
N GLU A 290 -14.15 8.22 -19.08
CA GLU A 290 -13.84 7.43 -17.90
C GLU A 290 -12.81 6.33 -18.22
N LYS A 291 -11.57 6.51 -17.75
CA LYS A 291 -10.47 5.57 -17.95
C LYS A 291 -9.46 5.66 -16.82
N THR A 292 -8.67 4.60 -16.61
CA THR A 292 -7.52 4.62 -15.70
C THR A 292 -6.59 5.78 -16.02
N ASN A 293 -6.08 6.44 -14.98
CA ASN A 293 -5.10 7.52 -15.13
C ASN A 293 -3.90 7.05 -15.96
N PRO A 294 -3.49 7.76 -17.03
CA PRO A 294 -2.32 7.37 -17.83
C PRO A 294 -1.03 7.26 -17.01
N THR A 295 -0.89 8.12 -15.99
CA THR A 295 0.27 8.17 -15.09
C THR A 295 0.49 6.88 -14.31
N VAL A 296 -0.56 6.11 -14.01
CA VAL A 296 -0.45 4.80 -13.31
C VAL A 296 0.49 3.87 -14.07
N MET A 297 0.32 3.74 -15.39
CA MET A 297 1.20 2.89 -16.20
C MET A 297 2.57 3.53 -16.41
N PHE A 298 2.63 4.86 -16.54
CA PHE A 298 3.90 5.56 -16.75
C PHE A 298 4.86 5.43 -15.58
N LYS A 299 4.36 5.46 -14.33
CA LYS A 299 5.17 5.34 -13.11
C LYS A 299 5.42 3.90 -12.69
N ALA A 300 4.53 2.98 -13.04
CA ALA A 300 4.74 1.55 -12.79
C ALA A 300 5.99 1.01 -13.50
N ILE A 301 6.31 1.54 -14.69
CA ILE A 301 7.47 1.18 -15.50
C ILE A 301 8.63 2.13 -15.19
N LYS A 302 9.57 1.68 -14.35
CA LYS A 302 10.67 2.52 -13.87
C LYS A 302 11.70 2.73 -14.98
N ASN A 303 12.16 3.96 -15.13
CA ASN A 303 13.20 4.29 -16.09
C ASN A 303 14.59 3.83 -15.59
N LYS A 304 15.60 3.90 -16.46
CA LYS A 304 16.95 3.40 -16.13
C LYS A 304 17.58 4.06 -14.91
N VAL A 305 17.31 5.35 -14.67
CA VAL A 305 17.85 6.09 -13.53
C VAL A 305 17.14 5.65 -12.25
N GLU A 306 15.80 5.57 -12.27
CA GLU A 306 15.01 5.03 -11.15
C GLU A 306 15.45 3.60 -10.80
N LEU A 307 15.62 2.71 -11.79
CA LEU A 307 16.07 1.33 -11.56
C LEU A 307 17.47 1.23 -10.96
N GLU A 308 18.41 2.11 -11.35
CA GLU A 308 19.74 2.14 -10.74
C GLU A 308 19.68 2.64 -9.30
N ASN A 309 18.89 3.68 -9.04
CA ASN A 309 18.66 4.19 -7.70
C ASN A 309 17.98 3.14 -6.81
N ILE A 310 17.02 2.36 -7.32
CA ILE A 310 16.39 1.24 -6.59
C ILE A 310 17.44 0.20 -6.16
N ARG A 311 18.39 -0.14 -7.04
CA ARG A 311 19.49 -1.05 -6.65
C ARG A 311 20.35 -0.46 -5.54
N ASN A 312 20.58 0.85 -5.55
CA ASN A 312 21.38 1.54 -4.52
C ASN A 312 20.65 1.60 -3.17
N SER A 313 19.37 1.94 -3.15
CA SER A 313 18.56 1.94 -1.92
C SER A 313 18.48 0.56 -1.29
N HIS A 314 18.38 -0.50 -2.09
CA HIS A 314 18.39 -1.87 -1.57
C HIS A 314 19.75 -2.35 -1.04
N ILE A 315 20.87 -1.77 -1.49
CA ILE A 315 22.17 -2.00 -0.83
C ILE A 315 22.15 -1.37 0.57
N LYS A 316 21.70 -0.11 0.68
CA LYS A 316 21.62 0.61 1.96
C LYS A 316 20.69 -0.10 2.95
N ASP A 317 19.49 -0.46 2.49
CA ASP A 317 18.52 -1.18 3.32
C ASP A 317 19.04 -2.58 3.69
N GLY A 318 19.71 -3.25 2.76
CA GLY A 318 20.39 -4.51 3.00
C GLY A 318 21.45 -4.45 4.10
N VAL A 319 22.20 -3.35 4.18
CA VAL A 319 23.14 -3.08 5.29
C VAL A 319 22.39 -2.97 6.62
N ALA A 320 21.30 -2.19 6.67
CA ALA A 320 20.51 -2.00 7.87
C ALA A 320 19.90 -3.31 8.38
N VAL A 321 19.27 -4.10 7.50
CA VAL A 321 18.67 -5.40 7.84
C VAL A 321 19.73 -6.41 8.28
N THR A 322 20.89 -6.43 7.62
CA THR A 322 21.99 -7.35 7.98
C THR A 322 22.57 -7.01 9.35
N LYS A 323 22.79 -5.73 9.65
CA LYS A 323 23.20 -5.27 10.99
C LYS A 323 22.16 -5.58 12.05
N PHE A 324 20.87 -5.45 11.72
CA PHE A 324 19.78 -5.84 12.60
C PHE A 324 19.81 -7.34 12.92
N MET A 325 19.94 -8.20 11.90
CA MET A 325 20.04 -9.65 12.10
C MET A 325 21.26 -10.02 12.97
N TYR A 326 22.41 -9.41 12.70
CA TYR A 326 23.62 -9.59 13.52
C TYR A 326 23.37 -9.20 14.98
N TRP A 327 22.83 -8.00 15.22
CA TRP A 327 22.52 -7.52 16.56
C TRP A 327 21.53 -8.44 17.28
N LEU A 328 20.45 -8.83 16.61
CA LEU A 328 19.42 -9.69 17.15
C LEU A 328 20.01 -11.04 17.60
N LYS A 329 20.72 -11.73 16.70
CA LYS A 329 21.29 -13.05 16.96
C LYS A 329 22.39 -13.05 18.01
N THR A 330 23.16 -11.97 18.12
CA THR A 330 24.24 -11.88 19.10
C THR A 330 23.76 -11.46 20.49
N ASN A 331 22.56 -10.87 20.61
CA ASN A 331 22.06 -10.29 21.86
C ASN A 331 20.81 -10.96 22.45
N VAL A 332 20.03 -11.71 21.67
CA VAL A 332 18.85 -12.42 22.19
C VAL A 332 19.23 -13.34 23.37
N GLY A 333 18.48 -13.25 24.47
CA GLY A 333 18.77 -13.97 25.72
C GLY A 333 19.92 -13.39 26.56
N LYS A 334 20.65 -12.37 26.08
CA LYS A 334 21.71 -11.66 26.84
C LYS A 334 21.27 -10.29 27.34
N ILE A 335 20.41 -9.62 26.57
CA ILE A 335 19.77 -8.35 26.94
C ILE A 335 18.26 -8.49 26.75
N ASP A 336 17.51 -7.58 27.36
CA ASP A 336 16.06 -7.51 27.15
C ASP A 336 15.77 -6.96 25.75
N ILE A 337 15.13 -7.78 24.93
CA ILE A 337 14.62 -7.41 23.61
C ILE A 337 13.14 -7.75 23.59
N THR A 338 12.31 -6.79 23.21
CA THR A 338 10.88 -6.93 22.91
C THR A 338 10.62 -6.72 21.43
N GLU A 339 9.44 -7.12 20.96
CA GLU A 339 8.95 -6.82 19.60
C GLU A 339 9.09 -5.32 19.27
N LEU A 340 8.68 -4.43 20.19
CA LEU A 340 8.82 -2.98 20.03
C LEU A 340 10.29 -2.55 19.89
N SER A 341 11.15 -2.99 20.80
CA SER A 341 12.58 -2.62 20.74
C SER A 341 13.29 -3.17 19.50
N ALA A 342 12.81 -4.29 18.94
CA ALA A 342 13.31 -4.85 17.70
C ALA A 342 12.91 -3.95 16.50
N SER A 343 11.65 -3.51 16.45
CA SER A 343 11.18 -2.50 15.48
C SER A 343 11.97 -1.19 15.56
N ASP A 344 12.16 -0.65 16.76
CA ASP A 344 12.94 0.57 16.98
C ASP A 344 14.39 0.38 16.50
N LYS A 345 14.97 -0.80 16.72
CA LYS A 345 16.35 -1.08 16.39
C LYS A 345 16.60 -1.17 14.89
N ILE A 346 15.72 -1.84 14.14
CA ILE A 346 15.85 -1.91 12.68
C ILE A 346 15.65 -0.53 12.04
N GLU A 347 14.71 0.27 12.55
CA GLU A 347 14.53 1.66 12.12
C GLU A 347 15.78 2.52 12.42
N ALA A 348 16.39 2.35 13.60
CA ALA A 348 17.62 3.05 13.94
C ALA A 348 18.77 2.75 12.96
N PHE A 349 18.93 1.49 12.53
CA PHE A 349 19.92 1.13 11.52
C PHE A 349 19.60 1.70 10.12
N ARG A 350 18.32 1.88 9.78
CA ARG A 350 17.91 2.57 8.53
C ARG A 350 18.21 4.07 8.59
N LYS A 351 17.96 4.72 9.73
CA LYS A 351 18.31 6.13 9.96
C LYS A 351 19.81 6.42 9.83
N GLU A 352 20.67 5.44 10.01
CA GLU A 352 22.12 5.55 9.76
C GLU A 352 22.49 5.59 8.27
N GLN A 353 21.59 5.17 7.38
CA GLN A 353 21.86 5.09 5.94
C GLN A 353 21.69 6.45 5.25
N GLU A 354 22.56 6.72 4.28
CA GLU A 354 22.52 7.98 3.53
C GLU A 354 21.21 8.14 2.75
N GLY A 355 20.55 9.29 2.97
CA GLY A 355 19.36 9.68 2.23
C GLY A 355 18.07 9.01 2.71
N PHE A 356 18.08 8.37 3.88
CA PHE A 356 16.87 7.93 4.57
C PHE A 356 15.93 9.12 4.84
N LEU A 357 14.64 8.92 4.55
CA LEU A 357 13.58 9.91 4.72
C LEU A 357 12.65 9.52 5.87
N ASP A 358 12.08 8.31 5.79
CA ASP A 358 11.13 7.74 6.75
C ASP A 358 11.06 6.22 6.56
N ILE A 359 10.34 5.48 7.41
CA ILE A 359 9.95 4.10 7.11
C ILE A 359 8.82 4.07 6.07
N SER A 360 8.79 3.06 5.20
CA SER A 360 7.80 2.95 4.11
C SER A 360 6.44 2.40 4.57
N PHE A 361 6.38 1.84 5.78
CA PHE A 361 5.18 1.47 6.53
C PHE A 361 5.55 1.17 8.00
N GLY A 362 4.55 1.06 8.88
CA GLY A 362 4.77 0.68 10.27
C GLY A 362 5.35 -0.73 10.37
N THR A 363 6.52 -0.88 11.00
CA THR A 363 7.22 -2.17 11.10
C THR A 363 6.38 -3.20 11.85
N ILE A 364 6.23 -4.38 11.23
CA ILE A 364 5.56 -5.55 11.80
C ILE A 364 6.64 -6.43 12.39
N ALA A 365 6.73 -6.51 13.72
CA ALA A 365 7.60 -7.43 14.44
C ALA A 365 6.74 -8.40 15.26
N GLY A 366 6.54 -9.61 14.75
CA GLY A 366 5.72 -10.64 15.39
C GLY A 366 6.57 -11.80 15.90
N TYR A 367 6.51 -12.07 17.20
CA TYR A 367 7.12 -13.24 17.83
C TYR A 367 6.06 -14.33 18.06
N ARG A 368 6.37 -15.57 17.65
CA ARG A 368 5.45 -16.72 17.79
C ARG A 368 4.06 -16.46 17.19
N GLU A 369 2.99 -16.62 17.97
CA GLU A 369 1.61 -16.49 17.53
C GLU A 369 1.28 -15.08 17.04
N HIS A 370 2.02 -14.05 17.48
CA HIS A 370 1.86 -12.71 16.93
C HIS A 370 2.23 -12.62 15.45
N ALA A 371 3.20 -13.43 15.00
CA ALA A 371 3.55 -13.48 13.58
C ALA A 371 2.43 -14.08 12.71
N ALA A 372 1.50 -14.86 13.28
CA ALA A 372 0.36 -15.39 12.54
C ALA A 372 -0.67 -14.31 12.16
N MET A 373 -0.58 -13.13 12.76
CA MET A 373 -1.39 -11.96 12.42
C MET A 373 -0.67 -11.11 11.37
N MET A 374 -1.11 -11.19 10.11
CA MET A 374 -0.42 -10.58 8.96
C MET A 374 -0.10 -9.08 9.11
N HIS A 375 -0.95 -8.31 9.80
CA HIS A 375 -0.79 -6.86 10.04
C HIS A 375 -0.68 -6.56 11.54
N TYR A 376 0.03 -7.39 12.30
CA TYR A 376 0.26 -7.17 13.73
C TYR A 376 1.07 -5.90 13.98
N SER A 377 0.71 -5.17 15.03
CA SER A 377 1.54 -4.12 15.59
C SER A 377 1.50 -4.25 17.11
N ALA A 378 2.67 -4.38 17.73
CA ALA A 378 2.77 -4.50 19.17
C ALA A 378 2.42 -3.18 19.87
N THR A 379 1.78 -3.26 21.04
CA THR A 379 1.66 -2.15 21.99
C THR A 379 2.54 -2.41 23.20
N GLU A 380 2.71 -1.42 24.07
CA GLU A 380 3.42 -1.63 25.34
C GLU A 380 2.78 -2.75 26.19
N GLU A 381 1.46 -2.94 26.09
CA GLU A 381 0.76 -4.01 26.81
C GLU A 381 0.85 -5.38 26.13
N SER A 382 0.96 -5.43 24.79
CA SER A 382 0.98 -6.70 24.04
C SER A 382 2.38 -7.21 23.71
N ALA A 383 3.40 -6.34 23.74
CA ALA A 383 4.73 -6.67 23.24
C ALA A 383 5.35 -7.88 23.96
N TYR A 384 5.68 -8.91 23.20
CA TYR A 384 6.43 -10.03 23.73
C TYR A 384 7.90 -9.71 23.93
N LYS A 385 8.44 -10.21 25.04
CA LYS A 385 9.87 -10.37 25.23
C LYS A 385 10.36 -11.54 24.38
N LEU A 386 11.42 -11.30 23.62
CA LEU A 386 12.06 -12.30 22.78
C LEU A 386 12.95 -13.20 23.61
N GLU A 387 12.86 -14.50 23.36
CA GLU A 387 13.65 -15.55 23.99
C GLU A 387 14.49 -16.27 22.93
N PRO A 388 15.61 -16.94 23.29
CA PRO A 388 16.48 -17.63 22.34
C PRO A 388 15.88 -18.97 21.87
N LYS A 389 14.67 -18.90 21.33
CA LYS A 389 13.86 -20.00 20.77
C LYS A 389 12.77 -19.42 19.87
N ASP A 390 12.22 -20.27 19.01
CA ASP A 390 11.15 -19.92 18.07
C ASP A 390 11.59 -18.87 17.02
N LEU A 391 10.61 -18.28 16.33
CA LEU A 391 10.79 -17.38 15.21
C LEU A 391 10.32 -15.96 15.54
N LEU A 392 11.07 -14.98 15.05
CA LEU A 392 10.65 -13.58 14.94
C LEU A 392 10.47 -13.23 13.46
N LEU A 393 9.26 -12.88 13.05
CA LEU A 393 8.99 -12.29 11.75
C LEU A 393 9.14 -10.77 11.87
N VAL A 394 9.98 -10.18 11.03
CA VAL A 394 10.13 -8.73 10.89
C VAL A 394 9.87 -8.34 9.45
N ASP A 395 8.79 -7.60 9.24
CA ASP A 395 8.45 -6.98 7.98
C ASP A 395 8.52 -5.47 8.11
N SER A 396 9.30 -4.85 7.24
CA SER A 396 9.69 -3.45 7.38
C SER A 396 10.34 -2.92 6.11
N GLY A 397 10.29 -1.61 5.91
CA GLY A 397 10.94 -0.97 4.77
C GLY A 397 11.31 0.48 5.03
N GLY A 398 12.03 1.09 4.09
CA GLY A 398 12.51 2.46 4.16
C GLY A 398 12.15 3.28 2.93
N GLN A 399 11.94 4.57 3.14
CA GLN A 399 11.91 5.59 2.11
C GLN A 399 13.29 6.25 2.05
N TYR A 400 13.88 6.28 0.88
CA TYR A 400 15.15 6.92 0.59
C TYR A 400 15.00 7.85 -0.62
N TYR A 401 15.88 8.85 -0.78
CA TYR A 401 15.89 9.66 -2.01
C TYR A 401 16.08 8.82 -3.29
N ASP A 402 16.71 7.65 -3.17
CA ASP A 402 16.98 6.72 -4.25
C ASP A 402 16.00 5.54 -4.33
N GLY A 403 14.95 5.48 -3.52
CA GLY A 403 13.91 4.46 -3.69
C GLY A 403 13.08 4.19 -2.45
N THR A 404 12.10 3.31 -2.62
CA THR A 404 11.29 2.74 -1.55
C THR A 404 11.68 1.28 -1.42
N THR A 405 11.81 0.77 -0.20
CA THR A 405 12.07 -0.65 0.05
C THR A 405 10.94 -1.31 0.82
N ASP A 406 10.77 -2.60 0.57
CA ASP A 406 9.92 -3.52 1.30
C ASP A 406 10.62 -4.86 1.49
N ILE A 407 10.72 -5.32 2.73
CA ILE A 407 11.43 -6.54 3.07
C ILE A 407 10.92 -7.17 4.36
N THR A 408 10.41 -8.38 4.20
CA THR A 408 10.24 -9.34 5.28
C THR A 408 11.37 -10.36 5.40
N ARG A 409 11.86 -10.54 6.64
CA ARG A 409 12.66 -11.69 7.05
C ARG A 409 12.08 -12.32 8.30
N THR A 410 12.11 -13.65 8.35
CA THR A 410 11.80 -14.41 9.56
C THR A 410 13.11 -14.99 10.11
N PHE A 411 13.38 -14.77 11.39
CA PHE A 411 14.65 -15.12 12.05
C PHE A 411 14.43 -16.22 13.08
N ALA A 412 15.26 -17.26 13.05
CA ALA A 412 15.37 -18.23 14.13
C ALA A 412 16.18 -17.63 15.27
N LEU A 413 15.58 -17.52 16.45
CA LEU A 413 16.23 -16.96 17.64
C LEU A 413 16.99 -18.02 18.45
N GLY A 414 16.86 -19.29 18.10
CA GLY A 414 17.51 -20.43 18.73
C GLY A 414 17.11 -21.73 18.03
N GLU A 415 17.11 -22.84 18.77
CA GLU A 415 16.61 -24.11 18.24
C GLU A 415 15.09 -24.02 17.99
N ILE A 416 14.67 -24.48 16.81
CA ILE A 416 13.27 -24.49 16.38
C ILE A 416 12.84 -25.92 16.01
N SER A 417 11.54 -26.20 16.12
CA SER A 417 10.98 -27.53 15.83
C SER A 417 11.08 -27.91 14.35
N ASP A 418 10.99 -29.20 14.06
CA ASP A 418 10.97 -29.72 12.69
C ASP A 418 9.80 -29.17 11.86
N GLU A 419 8.65 -28.93 12.50
CA GLU A 419 7.48 -28.29 11.88
C GLU A 419 7.79 -26.86 11.43
N LEU A 420 8.41 -26.04 12.30
CA LEU A 420 8.80 -24.67 11.96
C LEU A 420 9.84 -24.65 10.83
N LYS A 421 10.81 -25.58 10.83
CA LYS A 421 11.79 -25.73 9.73
C LYS A 421 11.13 -26.13 8.43
N LEU A 422 10.17 -27.07 8.47
CA LEU A 422 9.41 -27.50 7.31
C LEU A 422 8.66 -26.32 6.69
N HIS A 423 7.90 -25.57 7.49
CA HIS A 423 7.13 -24.42 7.00
C HIS A 423 8.06 -23.31 6.50
N PHE A 424 9.13 -22.98 7.23
CA PHE A 424 10.10 -21.97 6.81
C PHE A 424 10.74 -22.30 5.47
N THR A 425 11.24 -23.52 5.35
CA THR A 425 11.88 -23.98 4.13
C THR A 425 10.89 -24.02 2.98
N THR A 426 9.63 -24.40 3.22
CA THR A 426 8.59 -24.41 2.18
C THR A 426 8.28 -23.00 1.67
N VAL A 427 8.17 -22.01 2.57
CA VAL A 427 8.03 -20.59 2.18
C VAL A 427 9.24 -20.12 1.38
N ALA A 428 10.46 -20.46 1.82
CA ALA A 428 11.70 -20.10 1.11
C ALA A 428 11.71 -20.70 -0.31
N ARG A 429 11.29 -21.96 -0.46
CA ARG A 429 11.16 -22.62 -1.77
C ARG A 429 10.16 -21.91 -2.67
N GLY A 430 9.01 -21.50 -2.13
CA GLY A 430 8.02 -20.70 -2.86
C GLY A 430 8.61 -19.39 -3.39
N MET A 431 9.26 -18.63 -2.51
CA MET A 431 9.89 -17.35 -2.87
C MET A 431 10.97 -17.56 -3.95
N ILE A 432 11.81 -18.59 -3.80
CA ILE A 432 12.86 -18.93 -4.76
C ILE A 432 12.26 -19.31 -6.13
N LYS A 433 11.23 -20.17 -6.16
CA LYS A 433 10.59 -20.62 -7.41
C LYS A 433 10.03 -19.45 -8.22
N LEU A 434 9.38 -18.48 -7.57
CA LEU A 434 8.89 -17.29 -8.26
C LEU A 434 10.05 -16.38 -8.71
N SER A 435 11.07 -16.19 -7.88
CA SER A 435 12.26 -15.39 -8.25
C SER A 435 13.02 -15.96 -9.45
N MET A 436 12.99 -17.28 -9.66
CA MET A 436 13.63 -17.96 -10.77
C MET A 436 12.76 -18.04 -12.05
N ALA A 437 11.56 -17.45 -12.04
CA ALA A 437 10.62 -17.60 -13.13
C ALA A 437 11.17 -17.04 -14.46
N LYS A 438 10.99 -17.83 -15.52
CA LYS A 438 11.22 -17.42 -16.92
C LYS A 438 9.94 -17.67 -17.70
N PHE A 439 9.39 -16.62 -18.31
CA PHE A 439 8.04 -16.63 -18.87
C PHE A 439 7.97 -15.83 -20.18
N LEU A 440 6.91 -16.00 -20.96
CA LEU A 440 6.72 -15.21 -22.18
C LEU A 440 6.15 -13.83 -21.86
N TYR A 441 6.60 -12.82 -22.58
CA TYR A 441 6.00 -11.49 -22.55
C TYR A 441 4.50 -11.56 -22.86
N GLY A 442 3.69 -10.79 -22.13
CA GLY A 442 2.22 -10.84 -22.16
C GLY A 442 1.59 -11.57 -20.96
N CYS A 443 2.38 -12.29 -20.17
CA CYS A 443 1.92 -12.81 -18.88
C CYS A 443 1.60 -11.67 -17.89
N ARG A 444 0.62 -11.93 -17.03
CA ARG A 444 0.26 -11.11 -15.87
C ARG A 444 0.70 -11.85 -14.61
N GLY A 445 0.78 -11.17 -13.47
CA GLY A 445 1.25 -11.83 -12.24
C GLY A 445 0.38 -12.99 -11.76
N TYR A 446 -0.92 -13.03 -12.09
CA TYR A 446 -1.77 -14.19 -11.78
C TYR A 446 -1.34 -15.48 -12.51
N ASN A 447 -0.65 -15.38 -13.64
CA ASN A 447 -0.08 -16.55 -14.33
C ASN A 447 1.11 -17.14 -13.57
N LEU A 448 1.75 -16.35 -12.69
CA LEU A 448 3.01 -16.67 -12.03
C LEU A 448 2.86 -16.97 -10.54
N ASP A 449 1.80 -16.47 -9.90
CA ASP A 449 1.53 -16.59 -8.46
C ASP A 449 1.59 -18.04 -7.93
N ILE A 450 1.15 -19.00 -8.75
CA ILE A 450 1.20 -20.44 -8.41
C ILE A 450 2.62 -20.95 -8.16
N LEU A 451 3.66 -20.31 -8.71
CA LEU A 451 5.05 -20.72 -8.47
C LEU A 451 5.45 -20.56 -7.00
N ALA A 452 4.94 -19.52 -6.34
CA ALA A 452 5.18 -19.28 -4.92
C ALA A 452 4.28 -20.15 -4.03
N ARG A 453 3.03 -20.40 -4.45
CA ARG A 453 2.08 -21.22 -3.70
C ARG A 453 2.28 -22.72 -3.83
N GLY A 454 2.83 -23.19 -4.95
CA GLY A 454 2.98 -24.61 -5.25
C GLY A 454 3.57 -25.43 -4.09
N PRO A 455 4.75 -25.07 -3.56
CA PRO A 455 5.33 -25.77 -2.41
C PRO A 455 4.43 -25.81 -1.16
N LEU A 456 3.63 -24.78 -0.94
CA LEU A 456 2.72 -24.67 0.21
C LEU A 456 1.45 -25.49 0.01
N TRP A 457 0.87 -25.46 -1.19
CA TRP A 457 -0.30 -26.25 -1.54
C TRP A 457 -0.02 -27.75 -1.55
N ASP A 458 1.22 -28.18 -1.81
CA ASP A 458 1.64 -29.58 -1.65
C ASP A 458 1.52 -30.07 -0.19
N LEU A 459 1.44 -29.15 0.79
CA LEU A 459 1.24 -29.41 2.22
C LEU A 459 -0.16 -29.04 2.72
N ASP A 460 -1.11 -28.72 1.83
CA ASP A 460 -2.43 -28.19 2.17
C ASP A 460 -2.40 -26.88 2.99
N LEU A 461 -1.35 -26.07 2.81
CA LEU A 461 -1.17 -24.76 3.45
C LEU A 461 -1.37 -23.61 2.46
N ASP A 462 -1.94 -22.49 2.90
CA ASP A 462 -2.12 -21.30 2.07
C ASP A 462 -2.02 -20.00 2.89
N TYR A 463 -1.81 -18.88 2.21
CA TYR A 463 -1.84 -17.53 2.80
C TYR A 463 -2.92 -16.67 2.14
N LYS A 464 -3.66 -15.92 2.97
CA LYS A 464 -4.90 -15.22 2.57
C LYS A 464 -4.67 -13.83 1.96
N CYS A 465 -3.47 -13.55 1.46
CA CYS A 465 -3.09 -12.30 0.78
C CYS A 465 -2.59 -12.56 -0.67
N GLY A 466 -2.19 -11.50 -1.38
CA GLY A 466 -1.44 -11.66 -2.63
C GLY A 466 -0.03 -12.18 -2.35
N THR A 467 0.67 -12.66 -3.36
CA THR A 467 2.11 -13.01 -3.25
C THR A 467 3.00 -11.80 -3.48
N GLY A 468 2.46 -10.70 -4.00
CA GLY A 468 3.19 -9.46 -4.08
C GLY A 468 2.42 -8.35 -4.76
N HIS A 469 2.95 -7.15 -4.68
CA HIS A 469 2.41 -5.91 -5.22
C HIS A 469 3.51 -5.08 -5.87
N GLY A 470 3.15 -4.12 -6.71
CA GLY A 470 4.11 -3.16 -7.23
C GLY A 470 4.59 -2.20 -6.13
N ILE A 471 5.77 -1.61 -6.36
CA ILE A 471 6.41 -0.64 -5.44
C ILE A 471 6.70 0.65 -6.19
N GLY A 472 6.35 1.80 -5.59
CA GLY A 472 6.62 3.12 -6.12
C GLY A 472 8.07 3.57 -5.93
N PHE A 473 8.53 4.51 -6.76
CA PHE A 473 9.86 5.11 -6.62
C PHE A 473 9.80 6.36 -5.73
N VAL A 474 10.25 6.22 -4.48
CA VAL A 474 10.11 7.27 -3.44
C VAL A 474 8.64 7.65 -3.32
N LEU A 475 7.76 6.67 -3.23
CA LEU A 475 6.30 6.81 -3.30
C LEU A 475 5.68 5.70 -2.43
N ASN A 476 4.41 5.38 -2.66
CA ASN A 476 3.72 4.32 -1.94
C ASN A 476 4.46 2.99 -2.08
N VAL A 477 4.61 2.28 -0.95
CA VAL A 477 5.15 0.91 -0.93
C VAL A 477 4.21 -0.05 -1.68
N HIS A 478 2.90 0.17 -1.60
CA HIS A 478 1.91 -0.51 -2.42
C HIS A 478 1.50 0.35 -3.62
N GLU A 479 1.95 -0.03 -4.82
CA GLU A 479 1.70 0.66 -6.08
C GLU A 479 1.10 -0.28 -7.12
N ALA A 480 -0.12 0.03 -7.58
CA ALA A 480 -0.72 -0.60 -8.74
C ALA A 480 0.00 -0.17 -10.04
N PRO A 481 -0.05 -0.97 -11.13
CA PRO A 481 -1.02 -2.04 -11.37
C PRO A 481 -0.43 -3.45 -11.49
N ASN A 482 0.86 -3.63 -11.24
CA ASN A 482 1.47 -4.96 -11.20
C ASN A 482 1.33 -5.58 -9.80
N GLY A 483 1.22 -6.91 -9.75
CA GLY A 483 1.10 -7.68 -8.53
C GLY A 483 0.99 -9.17 -8.83
N PHE A 484 1.27 -10.02 -7.84
CA PHE A 484 1.13 -11.47 -7.92
C PHE A 484 -0.06 -11.91 -7.07
N ARG A 485 -1.07 -12.51 -7.73
CA ARG A 485 -2.26 -13.05 -7.07
C ARG A 485 -2.90 -14.16 -7.89
N TRP A 486 -3.23 -15.29 -7.28
CA TRP A 486 -3.83 -16.45 -7.98
C TRP A 486 -5.20 -16.19 -8.62
N LYS A 487 -5.88 -15.11 -8.22
CA LYS A 487 -7.17 -14.67 -8.79
C LYS A 487 -7.18 -13.18 -9.09
N VAL A 488 -7.98 -12.78 -10.06
CA VAL A 488 -8.23 -11.36 -10.33
C VAL A 488 -9.23 -10.81 -9.31
N VAL A 489 -8.87 -9.71 -8.64
CA VAL A 489 -9.79 -8.95 -7.77
C VAL A 489 -10.04 -7.61 -8.46
N ALA A 490 -11.26 -7.43 -8.98
CA ALA A 490 -11.59 -6.32 -9.87
C ALA A 490 -11.32 -4.92 -9.27
N ASP A 491 -11.39 -4.78 -7.94
CA ASP A 491 -11.20 -3.50 -7.25
C ASP A 491 -9.75 -3.25 -6.78
N ARG A 492 -8.83 -4.20 -6.97
CA ARG A 492 -7.42 -4.04 -6.59
C ARG A 492 -6.55 -3.44 -7.70
N ASP A 493 -6.97 -3.59 -8.96
CA ASP A 493 -6.22 -3.16 -10.15
C ASP A 493 -4.76 -3.63 -10.16
N ASP A 494 -4.50 -4.87 -9.69
CA ASP A 494 -3.18 -5.46 -9.46
C ASP A 494 -2.80 -6.55 -10.50
N SER A 495 -3.41 -6.49 -11.69
CA SER A 495 -3.32 -7.56 -12.70
C SER A 495 -2.97 -7.06 -14.09
N CYS A 496 -2.07 -6.09 -14.22
CA CYS A 496 -1.56 -5.67 -15.54
C CYS A 496 -0.62 -6.72 -16.16
N ILE A 497 -0.29 -6.53 -17.44
CA ILE A 497 0.82 -7.26 -18.08
C ILE A 497 2.12 -6.85 -17.38
N ILE A 498 2.98 -7.82 -17.07
CA ILE A 498 4.29 -7.52 -16.48
C ILE A 498 5.22 -6.99 -17.57
N GLU A 499 5.57 -5.72 -17.44
CA GLU A 499 6.45 -4.98 -18.34
C GLU A 499 7.89 -4.90 -17.80
N GLU A 500 8.86 -4.75 -18.69
CA GLU A 500 10.26 -4.49 -18.30
C GLU A 500 10.36 -3.19 -17.51
N GLY A 501 11.05 -3.23 -16.36
CA GLY A 501 11.20 -2.09 -15.45
C GLY A 501 10.12 -1.99 -14.37
N MET A 502 9.13 -2.88 -14.36
CA MET A 502 8.24 -3.01 -13.20
C MET A 502 8.98 -3.63 -12.02
N VAL A 503 8.74 -3.09 -10.83
CA VAL A 503 9.24 -3.58 -9.54
C VAL A 503 8.06 -4.18 -8.78
N THR A 504 8.18 -5.43 -8.34
CA THR A 504 7.11 -6.16 -7.63
C THR A 504 7.69 -6.93 -6.45
N THR A 505 7.05 -6.91 -5.28
CA THR A 505 7.40 -7.80 -4.17
C THR A 505 7.13 -9.27 -4.52
N ASN A 506 7.81 -10.17 -3.83
CA ASN A 506 7.64 -11.62 -3.86
C ASN A 506 7.74 -12.12 -2.42
N GLU A 507 6.58 -12.25 -1.77
CA GLU A 507 6.40 -12.34 -0.32
C GLU A 507 5.49 -13.50 0.13
N PRO A 508 5.70 -14.75 -0.32
CA PRO A 508 4.91 -15.87 0.18
C PRO A 508 5.06 -16.04 1.68
N GLY A 509 4.07 -16.67 2.31
CA GLY A 509 4.09 -16.93 3.74
C GLY A 509 3.19 -18.06 4.21
N VAL A 510 3.26 -18.35 5.50
CA VAL A 510 2.41 -19.28 6.24
C VAL A 510 2.01 -18.60 7.55
N TYR A 511 0.74 -18.68 7.91
CA TYR A 511 0.21 -18.08 9.14
C TYR A 511 -0.67 -19.10 9.86
N VAL A 512 -0.11 -19.76 10.88
CA VAL A 512 -0.80 -20.77 11.70
C VAL A 512 -1.27 -20.10 12.98
N GLU A 513 -2.59 -19.88 13.08
CA GLU A 513 -3.23 -19.23 14.23
C GLU A 513 -2.83 -19.88 15.55
N GLY A 514 -2.44 -19.05 16.53
CA GLY A 514 -2.01 -19.51 17.85
C GLY A 514 -0.63 -20.20 17.88
N SER A 515 0.12 -20.20 16.78
CA SER A 515 1.43 -20.87 16.71
C SER A 515 2.53 -19.98 16.14
N HIS A 516 2.53 -19.71 14.83
CA HIS A 516 3.62 -19.02 14.16
C HIS A 516 3.18 -18.39 12.84
N GLY A 517 3.93 -17.39 12.41
CA GLY A 517 3.87 -16.86 11.06
C GLY A 517 5.27 -16.79 10.46
N ILE A 518 5.34 -17.02 9.15
CA ILE A 518 6.57 -16.98 8.38
C ILE A 518 6.27 -16.25 7.08
N ARG A 519 7.10 -15.27 6.74
CA ARG A 519 7.12 -14.61 5.43
C ARG A 519 8.57 -14.34 5.05
N ILE A 520 8.87 -14.52 3.77
CA ILE A 520 10.18 -14.21 3.18
C ILE A 520 9.92 -13.41 1.93
N GLU A 521 10.44 -12.19 1.89
CA GLU A 521 10.08 -11.23 0.88
C GLU A 521 11.30 -10.58 0.23
N ASN A 522 11.25 -10.47 -1.09
CA ASN A 522 12.17 -9.67 -1.87
C ASN A 522 11.41 -8.88 -2.94
N GLU A 523 11.93 -7.73 -3.31
CA GLU A 523 11.55 -7.02 -4.51
C GLU A 523 12.25 -7.59 -5.76
N LEU A 524 11.48 -7.68 -6.84
CA LEU A 524 11.87 -8.21 -8.14
C LEU A 524 11.71 -7.14 -9.22
N ILE A 525 12.78 -6.86 -9.97
CA ILE A 525 12.71 -6.09 -11.22
C ILE A 525 12.41 -7.06 -12.38
N ALA A 526 11.34 -6.82 -13.12
CA ALA A 526 11.06 -7.51 -14.37
C ALA A 526 11.99 -7.02 -15.49
N ARG A 527 12.64 -7.94 -16.21
CA ARG A 527 13.54 -7.61 -17.32
C ARG A 527 13.37 -8.55 -18.51
N LYS A 528 13.74 -8.07 -19.69
CA LYS A 528 13.79 -8.92 -20.89
C LYS A 528 14.92 -9.93 -20.77
N SER A 529 14.61 -11.17 -21.11
CA SER A 529 15.55 -12.26 -21.29
C SER A 529 15.75 -12.53 -22.79
N THR A 530 15.98 -13.78 -23.17
CA THR A 530 16.17 -14.23 -24.54
C THR A 530 14.93 -14.01 -25.42
N LYS A 531 15.13 -13.52 -26.65
CA LYS A 531 14.11 -13.54 -27.71
C LYS A 531 14.42 -14.67 -28.70
N ASN A 532 13.43 -15.51 -29.01
CA ASN A 532 13.56 -16.60 -29.98
C ASN A 532 12.26 -16.79 -30.79
N GLU A 533 12.11 -17.92 -31.48
CA GLU A 533 10.94 -18.21 -32.34
C GLU A 533 9.60 -18.23 -31.58
N TYR A 534 9.61 -18.49 -30.27
CA TYR A 534 8.41 -18.54 -29.43
C TYR A 534 7.99 -17.17 -28.88
N GLY A 535 8.86 -16.15 -28.98
CA GLY A 535 8.59 -14.79 -28.52
C GLY A 535 9.71 -14.19 -27.68
N GLN A 536 9.38 -13.10 -27.00
CA GLN A 536 10.25 -12.45 -26.02
C GLN A 536 10.06 -13.15 -24.67
N TYR A 537 11.10 -13.77 -24.12
CA TYR A 537 11.07 -14.22 -22.74
C TYR A 537 11.39 -13.08 -21.77
N MET A 538 10.82 -13.14 -20.59
CA MET A 538 11.03 -12.26 -19.46
C MET A 538 11.59 -13.08 -18.29
N GLU A 539 12.26 -12.42 -17.37
CA GLU A 539 12.77 -12.99 -16.12
C GLU A 539 12.81 -11.90 -15.04
N PHE A 540 13.10 -12.31 -13.80
CA PHE A 540 13.21 -11.41 -12.67
C PHE A 540 14.66 -11.24 -12.20
N GLU A 541 14.95 -10.04 -11.67
CA GLU A 541 16.14 -9.71 -10.92
C GLU A 541 15.73 -9.38 -9.48
N ALA A 542 16.15 -10.19 -8.51
CA ALA A 542 15.95 -9.86 -7.10
C ALA A 542 16.89 -8.72 -6.69
N VAL A 543 16.33 -7.62 -6.19
CA VAL A 543 17.10 -6.45 -5.76
C VAL A 543 17.27 -6.34 -4.26
N THR A 544 16.40 -6.97 -3.47
CA THR A 544 16.54 -7.01 -2.01
C THR A 544 17.75 -7.82 -1.57
N LEU A 545 18.65 -7.22 -0.79
CA LEU A 545 19.93 -7.80 -0.39
C LEU A 545 20.03 -7.99 1.13
N ALA A 546 19.46 -9.05 1.67
CA ALA A 546 19.67 -9.45 3.06
C ALA A 546 19.69 -10.97 3.21
N PRO A 547 20.48 -11.53 4.14
CA PRO A 547 20.52 -12.97 4.35
C PRO A 547 19.14 -13.55 4.62
N ILE A 548 18.91 -14.75 4.09
CA ILE A 548 17.79 -15.61 4.49
C ILE A 548 18.37 -16.55 5.54
N ASP A 549 17.70 -16.66 6.68
CA ASP A 549 18.27 -17.31 7.85
C ASP A 549 18.49 -18.81 7.65
N LEU A 550 19.74 -19.22 7.49
CA LEU A 550 20.13 -20.61 7.27
C LEU A 550 19.83 -21.52 8.46
N ASP A 551 19.66 -20.97 9.67
CA ASP A 551 19.34 -21.78 10.86
C ASP A 551 17.91 -22.35 10.80
N ALA A 552 17.04 -21.75 9.98
CA ALA A 552 15.66 -22.20 9.79
C ALA A 552 15.46 -23.04 8.51
N ILE A 553 16.49 -23.15 7.67
CA ILE A 553 16.44 -23.95 6.43
C ILE A 553 16.74 -25.43 6.73
N ASP A 554 15.92 -26.31 6.18
CA ASP A 554 16.22 -27.73 6.00
C ASP A 554 16.66 -27.99 4.55
N PRO A 555 17.97 -28.13 4.27
CA PRO A 555 18.44 -28.37 2.92
C PRO A 555 17.98 -29.71 2.34
N ILE A 556 17.53 -30.67 3.15
CA ILE A 556 17.18 -32.01 2.67
C ILE A 556 15.95 -31.96 1.74
N ILE A 557 14.99 -31.07 2.04
CA ILE A 557 13.74 -30.96 1.28
C ILE A 557 13.80 -29.95 0.12
N MET A 558 14.96 -29.30 -0.08
CA MET A 558 15.17 -28.38 -1.19
C MET A 558 15.66 -29.10 -2.45
N GLU A 559 15.16 -28.68 -3.61
CA GLU A 559 15.66 -29.09 -4.92
C GLU A 559 17.06 -28.49 -5.16
N ASN A 560 17.91 -29.18 -5.95
CA ASN A 560 19.27 -28.71 -6.22
C ASN A 560 19.32 -27.31 -6.83
N LYS A 561 18.35 -26.97 -7.69
CA LYS A 561 18.24 -25.63 -8.30
C LYS A 561 17.89 -24.55 -7.27
N GLU A 562 17.11 -24.90 -6.25
CA GLU A 562 16.74 -23.98 -5.17
C GLU A 562 17.97 -23.69 -4.28
N LYS A 563 18.77 -24.73 -3.98
CA LYS A 563 20.04 -24.57 -3.26
C LYS A 563 21.04 -23.72 -4.04
N GLU A 564 21.20 -24.01 -5.33
CA GLU A 564 22.09 -23.24 -6.21
C GLU A 564 21.67 -21.77 -6.27
N TYR A 565 20.36 -21.50 -6.39
CA TYR A 565 19.85 -20.13 -6.32
C TYR A 565 20.17 -19.47 -4.98
N LEU A 566 19.87 -20.13 -3.86
CA LEU A 566 20.09 -19.57 -2.52
C LEU A 566 21.58 -19.26 -2.29
N ASN A 567 22.47 -20.20 -2.65
CA ASN A 567 23.92 -20.03 -2.55
C ASN A 567 24.41 -18.84 -3.41
N ASN A 568 23.89 -18.69 -4.63
CA ASN A 568 24.22 -17.57 -5.50
C ASN A 568 23.68 -16.23 -4.96
N TYR A 569 22.44 -16.22 -4.46
CA TYR A 569 21.82 -15.06 -3.83
C TYR A 569 22.64 -14.61 -2.61
N HIS A 570 22.96 -15.53 -1.70
CA HIS A 570 23.77 -15.27 -0.51
C HIS A 570 25.19 -14.80 -0.85
N LYS A 571 25.79 -15.32 -1.92
CA LYS A 571 27.06 -14.79 -2.43
C LYS A 571 26.94 -13.33 -2.84
N VAL A 572 25.88 -12.96 -3.56
CA VAL A 572 25.63 -11.56 -3.97
C VAL A 572 25.40 -10.68 -2.74
N VAL A 573 24.61 -11.14 -1.76
CA VAL A 573 24.42 -10.44 -0.47
C VAL A 573 25.76 -10.20 0.21
N TYR A 574 26.60 -11.22 0.36
CA TYR A 574 27.92 -11.06 0.97
C TYR A 574 28.78 -10.04 0.20
N ASP A 575 28.92 -10.20 -1.11
CA ASP A 575 29.77 -9.35 -1.94
C ASP A 575 29.35 -7.87 -1.89
N LYS A 576 28.04 -7.60 -1.84
CA LYS A 576 27.48 -6.24 -1.88
C LYS A 576 27.39 -5.58 -0.51
N ILE A 577 27.11 -6.35 0.55
CA ILE A 577 26.86 -5.80 1.90
C ILE A 577 28.14 -5.76 2.74
N SER A 578 29.02 -6.77 2.62
CA SER A 578 30.24 -6.84 3.44
C SER A 578 31.16 -5.61 3.41
N PRO A 579 31.26 -4.80 2.33
CA PRO A 579 32.08 -3.60 2.33
C PRO A 579 31.64 -2.52 3.32
N PHE A 580 30.39 -2.57 3.79
CA PHE A 580 29.79 -1.59 4.70
C PHE A 580 29.73 -2.07 6.16
N LEU A 581 30.26 -3.26 6.44
CA LEU A 581 30.25 -3.90 7.75
C LEU A 581 31.62 -3.82 8.42
N SER A 582 31.62 -3.90 9.75
CA SER A 582 32.83 -4.12 10.53
C SER A 582 33.42 -5.51 10.27
N GLU A 583 34.66 -5.75 10.72
CA GLU A 583 35.32 -7.04 10.53
C GLU A 583 34.56 -8.20 11.18
N GLU A 584 34.02 -7.99 12.40
CA GLU A 584 33.23 -8.99 13.13
C GLU A 584 31.91 -9.30 12.42
N GLU A 585 31.15 -8.26 12.04
CA GLU A 585 29.91 -8.40 11.28
C GLU A 585 30.14 -9.09 9.93
N ARG A 586 31.27 -8.83 9.26
CA ARG A 586 31.63 -9.45 7.99
C ARG A 586 31.94 -10.95 8.12
N GLU A 587 32.73 -11.35 9.11
CA GLU A 587 32.99 -12.78 9.34
C GLU A 587 31.71 -13.52 9.76
N TRP A 588 30.85 -12.87 10.56
CA TRP A 588 29.52 -13.41 10.87
C TRP A 588 28.66 -13.55 9.61
N LEU A 589 28.62 -12.52 8.75
CA LEU A 589 27.83 -12.56 7.52
C LEU A 589 28.30 -13.70 6.62
N LYS A 590 29.61 -13.93 6.51
CA LYS A 590 30.21 -15.01 5.72
C LYS A 590 29.71 -16.39 6.15
N GLU A 591 29.54 -16.61 7.45
CA GLU A 591 28.99 -17.87 7.97
C GLU A 591 27.49 -18.00 7.64
N TYR A 592 26.74 -16.90 7.75
CA TYR A 592 25.31 -16.86 7.45
C TYR A 592 24.95 -16.81 5.96
N THR A 593 25.94 -16.66 5.09
CA THR A 593 25.82 -16.72 3.63
C THR A 593 26.64 -17.87 3.01
N ARG A 594 27.05 -18.84 3.83
CA ARG A 594 27.77 -20.04 3.36
C ARG A 594 26.90 -20.88 2.42
N ALA A 595 27.54 -21.61 1.52
CA ALA A 595 26.83 -22.53 0.63
C ALA A 595 26.30 -23.76 1.41
N ILE A 596 25.08 -24.20 1.08
CA ILE A 596 24.41 -25.40 1.61
C ILE A 596 24.10 -26.46 0.55
#